data_AF-A0AAD9WS84-F1
#
_entry.id   AF-A0AAD9WS84-F1
#
_cell.length_a   1.000
_cell.length_b   1.000
_cell.length_c   1.000
_cell.angle_alpha   90.00
_cell.angle_beta   90.00
_cell.angle_gamma   90.00
#
_symmetry.space_group_name_H-M   'P 1'
#
loop_
_entity.id
_entity.type
_entity.pdbx_description
1 polymer ?
#
loop_
_entity_poly.entity_id
_entity_poly.type
_entity_poly.pdbx_seq_one_letter_code
_entity_poly.pdbx_strand_id
1 'polypeptide(L)'
;MRKLFWKASKSGDKHEFKKCIQDIGSINSQAMAYLAAIEPCHWSMHAFDKSIKCDHVTNNMTEAFNSMLKDFRARTYLGLMEYIRRMWVPCCHALAGIRHHFSVSGNQCSLEDYIDPLLSKAAYLRNYDYMIHPIPDLCVWGDHVGAPIQPPPVKRKPGRPKLLRKRESTEKPKAARSGSVVCGKCKLPGHNSRTCKAENSHVATKKASKRQPTVCESEGAASSSKPSKKRQRVATKEEDVGENSSHPTTQVQTQPISQLTQLN
;
A
#
# COMPACT_ATOMS: atom_id res chain seq x y z
N MET A 1 -19.73 16.61 -18.66
CA MET A 1 -20.00 16.40 -17.22
C MET A 1 -18.73 16.27 -16.37
N ARG A 2 -17.86 15.23 -16.55
CA ARG A 2 -16.66 15.02 -15.71
C ARG A 2 -15.74 16.25 -15.56
N LYS A 3 -15.46 16.96 -16.66
CA LYS A 3 -14.61 18.17 -16.64
C LYS A 3 -15.21 19.29 -15.78
N LEU A 4 -16.54 19.49 -15.85
CA LEU A 4 -17.26 20.48 -15.06
C LEU A 4 -17.32 20.11 -13.57
N PHE A 5 -17.54 18.83 -13.25
CA PHE A 5 -17.52 18.34 -11.87
C PHE A 5 -16.16 18.62 -11.21
N TRP A 6 -15.05 18.26 -11.86
CA TRP A 6 -13.72 18.51 -11.32
C TRP A 6 -13.36 20.00 -11.26
N LYS A 7 -13.96 20.82 -12.13
CA LYS A 7 -13.82 22.27 -12.06
C LYS A 7 -14.56 22.83 -10.84
N ALA A 8 -15.79 22.38 -10.58
CA ALA A 8 -16.55 22.74 -9.38
C ALA A 8 -15.85 22.29 -8.09
N SER A 9 -15.34 21.05 -8.05
CA SER A 9 -14.68 20.52 -6.85
C SER A 9 -13.39 21.27 -6.51
N LYS A 10 -12.65 21.74 -7.51
CA LYS A 10 -11.36 22.45 -7.36
C LYS A 10 -11.48 23.97 -7.34
N SER A 11 -12.69 24.53 -7.52
CA SER A 11 -12.88 25.97 -7.45
C SER A 11 -12.57 26.48 -6.04
N GLY A 12 -11.75 27.53 -5.95
CA GLY A 12 -11.45 28.22 -4.68
C GLY A 12 -12.54 29.23 -4.30
N ASP A 13 -13.29 29.70 -5.29
CA ASP A 13 -14.29 30.75 -5.15
C ASP A 13 -15.71 30.21 -5.23
N LYS A 14 -16.55 30.63 -4.29
CA LYS A 14 -17.99 30.27 -4.24
C LYS A 14 -18.75 30.67 -5.50
N HIS A 15 -18.33 31.76 -6.17
CA HIS A 15 -18.98 32.22 -7.40
C HIS A 15 -18.70 31.28 -8.58
N GLU A 16 -17.44 30.87 -8.76
CA GLU A 16 -17.06 29.93 -9.82
C GLU A 16 -17.68 28.54 -9.58
N PHE A 17 -17.76 28.12 -8.32
CA PHE A 17 -18.47 26.90 -7.91
C PHE A 17 -19.93 26.91 -8.39
N LYS A 18 -20.68 27.97 -8.06
CA LYS A 18 -22.11 28.10 -8.44
C LYS A 18 -22.31 28.07 -9.95
N LYS A 19 -21.43 28.75 -10.70
CA LYS A 19 -21.46 28.72 -12.16
C LYS A 19 -21.25 27.30 -12.70
N CYS A 20 -20.26 26.58 -12.18
CA CYS A 20 -20.01 25.20 -12.60
C CYS A 20 -21.17 24.25 -12.24
N ILE A 21 -21.84 24.45 -11.10
CA ILE A 21 -23.04 23.69 -10.72
C ILE A 21 -24.21 23.96 -11.69
N GLN A 22 -24.43 25.22 -12.06
CA GLN A 22 -25.43 25.57 -13.07
C GLN A 22 -25.10 24.95 -14.43
N ASP A 23 -23.85 25.01 -14.87
CA ASP A 23 -23.39 24.38 -16.11
C ASP A 23 -23.61 22.85 -16.09
N ILE A 24 -23.44 22.19 -14.93
CA ILE A 24 -23.77 20.77 -14.75
C ILE A 24 -25.28 20.54 -14.87
N GLY A 25 -26.08 21.42 -14.26
CA GLY A 25 -27.55 21.38 -14.32
C GLY A 25 -28.13 21.51 -15.72
N SER A 26 -27.53 22.38 -16.54
CA SER A 26 -27.90 22.53 -17.96
C SER A 26 -27.67 21.26 -18.78
N ILE A 27 -26.76 20.40 -18.35
CA ILE A 27 -26.49 19.09 -19.00
C ILE A 27 -27.36 17.99 -18.38
N ASN A 28 -27.50 17.98 -17.05
CA ASN A 28 -28.28 16.98 -16.33
C ASN A 28 -28.80 17.55 -14.99
N SER A 29 -30.11 17.70 -14.90
CA SER A 29 -30.80 18.22 -13.71
C SER A 29 -30.74 17.26 -12.51
N GLN A 30 -30.80 15.95 -12.74
CA GLN A 30 -30.67 14.95 -11.68
C GLN A 30 -29.28 14.98 -11.04
N ALA A 31 -28.24 15.19 -11.84
CA ALA A 31 -26.87 15.31 -11.34
C ALA A 31 -26.69 16.56 -10.46
N MET A 32 -27.32 17.68 -10.83
CA MET A 32 -27.32 18.89 -9.99
C MET A 32 -28.04 18.64 -8.66
N ALA A 33 -29.21 18.03 -8.68
CA ALA A 33 -29.97 17.71 -7.48
C ALA A 33 -29.18 16.79 -6.54
N TYR A 34 -28.51 15.77 -7.07
CA TYR A 34 -27.63 14.90 -6.30
C TYR A 34 -26.47 15.65 -5.64
N LEU A 35 -25.80 16.54 -6.38
CA LEU A 35 -24.70 17.33 -5.83
C LEU A 35 -25.17 18.38 -4.81
N ALA A 36 -26.39 18.88 -4.95
CA ALA A 36 -27.00 19.81 -4.00
C ALA A 36 -27.39 19.13 -2.68
N ALA A 37 -27.66 17.82 -2.70
CA ALA A 37 -27.94 17.03 -1.50
C ALA A 37 -26.69 16.80 -0.62
N ILE A 38 -25.48 16.96 -1.18
CA ILE A 38 -24.22 16.79 -0.46
C ILE A 38 -23.67 18.16 -0.10
N GLU A 39 -23.48 18.43 1.19
CA GLU A 39 -22.92 19.71 1.63
C GLU A 39 -21.56 19.98 0.95
N PRO A 40 -21.34 21.19 0.40
CA PRO A 40 -20.12 21.52 -0.33
C PRO A 40 -18.82 21.35 0.48
N CYS A 41 -18.88 21.41 1.81
CA CYS A 41 -17.73 21.20 2.70
C CYS A 41 -17.11 19.80 2.56
N HIS A 42 -17.87 18.81 2.07
CA HIS A 42 -17.38 17.44 1.92
C HIS A 42 -16.61 17.21 0.61
N TRP A 43 -16.79 18.07 -0.40
CA TRP A 43 -16.31 17.74 -1.75
C TRP A 43 -15.85 18.92 -2.62
N SER A 44 -16.04 20.17 -2.18
CA SER A 44 -15.59 21.37 -2.90
C SER A 44 -14.65 22.24 -2.08
N MET A 45 -13.50 22.58 -2.69
CA MET A 45 -12.39 23.28 -2.07
C MET A 45 -12.75 24.67 -1.52
N HIS A 46 -13.69 25.39 -2.15
CA HIS A 46 -14.16 26.69 -1.67
C HIS A 46 -14.80 26.62 -0.27
N ALA A 47 -15.39 25.47 0.08
CA ALA A 47 -16.15 25.25 1.31
C ALA A 47 -15.38 24.46 2.38
N PHE A 48 -14.15 24.02 2.10
CA PHE A 48 -13.30 23.37 3.09
C PHE A 48 -12.91 24.36 4.20
N ASP A 49 -12.77 23.87 5.43
CA ASP A 49 -12.28 24.67 6.54
C ASP A 49 -10.83 25.09 6.28
N LYS A 50 -10.57 26.39 6.42
CA LYS A 50 -9.28 27.04 6.18
C LYS A 50 -8.17 26.47 7.07
N SER A 51 -8.50 25.94 8.25
CA SER A 51 -7.53 25.33 9.17
C SER A 51 -6.93 24.01 8.64
N ILE A 52 -7.68 23.30 7.79
CA ILE A 52 -7.34 21.97 7.23
C ILE A 52 -7.20 21.99 5.71
N LYS A 53 -7.20 23.18 5.08
CA LYS A 53 -7.03 23.32 3.63
C LYS A 53 -5.64 22.82 3.24
N CYS A 54 -5.60 21.63 2.65
CA CYS A 54 -4.46 21.15 1.89
C CYS A 54 -4.76 21.37 0.40
N ASP A 55 -3.87 22.03 -0.34
CA ASP A 55 -3.99 22.25 -1.80
C ASP A 55 -4.03 20.92 -2.60
N HIS A 56 -3.79 19.79 -1.95
CA HIS A 56 -3.71 18.47 -2.57
C HIS A 56 -4.99 17.65 -2.36
N VAL A 57 -5.99 17.85 -3.23
CA VAL A 57 -7.22 17.02 -3.31
C VAL A 57 -7.00 15.77 -4.18
N THR A 58 -5.84 15.11 -4.05
CA THR A 58 -5.52 13.93 -4.86
C THR A 58 -5.36 12.70 -3.99
N ASN A 59 -5.93 11.58 -4.42
CA ASN A 59 -5.79 10.26 -3.77
C ASN A 59 -4.33 9.77 -3.70
N ASN A 60 -3.36 10.56 -4.16
CA ASN A 60 -1.95 10.21 -4.21
C ASN A 60 -1.39 9.85 -2.83
N MET A 61 -1.78 10.54 -1.76
CA MET A 61 -1.30 10.21 -0.41
C MET A 61 -1.83 8.87 0.08
N THR A 62 -3.13 8.63 -0.07
CA THR A 62 -3.75 7.35 0.29
C THR A 62 -3.24 6.23 -0.61
N GLU A 63 -3.04 6.46 -1.91
CA GLU A 63 -2.49 5.49 -2.85
C GLU A 63 -1.01 5.18 -2.58
N ALA A 64 -0.20 6.18 -2.25
CA ALA A 64 1.20 6.01 -1.86
C ALA A 64 1.32 5.21 -0.57
N PHE A 65 0.56 5.58 0.46
CA PHE A 65 0.49 4.85 1.72
C PHE A 65 -0.01 3.41 1.50
N ASN A 66 -1.06 3.23 0.69
CA ASN A 66 -1.56 1.91 0.35
C ASN A 66 -0.55 1.07 -0.43
N SER A 67 0.22 1.66 -1.33
CA SER A 67 1.24 0.93 -2.08
C SER A 67 2.39 0.52 -1.17
N MET A 68 2.80 1.40 -0.27
CA MET A 68 3.85 1.16 0.71
C MET A 68 3.50 -0.01 1.66
N LEU A 69 2.26 -0.11 2.10
CA LEU A 69 1.83 -1.20 2.99
C LEU A 69 1.64 -2.56 2.30
N LYS A 70 1.71 -2.66 0.97
CA LYS A 70 1.34 -3.90 0.23
C LYS A 70 2.04 -5.15 0.75
N ASP A 71 3.35 -5.07 0.96
CA ASP A 71 4.17 -6.24 1.34
C ASP A 71 4.08 -6.56 2.85
N PHE A 72 3.58 -5.61 3.64
CA PHE A 72 3.42 -5.75 5.09
C PHE A 72 2.02 -6.21 5.49
N ARG A 73 1.01 -6.05 4.62
CA ARG A 73 -0.36 -6.53 4.87
C ARG A 73 -0.49 -8.05 4.96
N ALA A 74 0.43 -8.79 4.35
CA ALA A 74 0.47 -10.26 4.42
C ALA A 74 1.26 -10.77 5.62
N ARG A 75 1.87 -9.88 6.43
CA ARG A 75 2.64 -10.23 7.61
C ARG A 75 1.75 -10.22 8.85
N THR A 76 2.32 -10.63 9.98
CA THR A 76 1.65 -10.52 11.28
C THR A 76 1.33 -9.07 11.60
N TYR A 77 0.29 -8.85 12.42
CA TYR A 77 -0.08 -7.52 12.90
C TYR A 77 1.12 -6.78 13.52
N LEU A 78 1.92 -7.48 14.33
CA LEU A 78 3.14 -6.92 14.91
C LEU A 78 4.14 -6.45 13.84
N GLY A 79 4.33 -7.20 12.76
CA GLY A 79 5.20 -6.82 11.66
C GLY A 79 4.71 -5.59 10.88
N LEU A 80 3.39 -5.45 10.71
CA LEU A 80 2.78 -4.28 10.10
C LEU A 80 2.95 -3.03 10.99
N MET A 81 2.67 -3.16 12.29
CA MET A 81 2.75 -2.06 13.25
C MET A 81 4.19 -1.57 13.42
N GLU A 82 5.16 -2.48 13.50
CA GLU A 82 6.59 -2.11 13.59
C GLU A 82 7.08 -1.40 12.31
N TYR A 83 6.60 -1.83 11.14
CA TYR A 83 6.92 -1.14 9.89
C TYR A 83 6.38 0.29 9.86
N ILE A 84 5.12 0.48 10.24
CA ILE A 84 4.50 1.81 10.30
C ILE A 84 5.27 2.70 11.26
N ARG A 85 5.58 2.19 12.45
CA ARG A 85 6.35 2.93 13.46
C ARG A 85 7.71 3.39 12.93
N ARG A 86 8.49 2.51 12.29
CA ARG A 86 9.81 2.85 11.73
C ARG A 86 9.76 3.87 10.60
N MET A 87 8.71 3.82 9.80
CA MET A 87 8.50 4.76 8.69
C MET A 87 8.21 6.18 9.17
N TRP A 88 7.54 6.32 10.31
CA TRP A 88 7.15 7.61 10.89
C TRP A 88 8.27 8.23 11.74
N VAL A 89 9.34 7.49 12.04
CA VAL A 89 10.56 8.06 12.61
C VAL A 89 11.27 8.90 11.53
N PRO A 90 11.68 10.14 11.83
CA PRO A 90 12.41 10.97 10.87
C PRO A 90 13.66 10.27 10.33
N CYS A 91 13.93 10.38 9.03
CA CYS A 91 15.13 9.82 8.44
C CYS A 91 16.40 10.59 8.87
N CYS A 92 17.58 10.00 8.68
CA CYS A 92 18.85 10.65 9.04
C CYS A 92 19.02 12.05 8.40
N HIS A 93 18.47 12.27 7.20
CA HIS A 93 18.48 13.58 6.55
C HIS A 93 17.58 14.60 7.26
N ALA A 94 16.38 14.18 7.67
CA ALA A 94 15.47 15.03 8.43
C ALA A 94 16.07 15.39 9.80
N LEU A 95 16.68 14.42 10.48
CA LEU A 95 17.39 14.63 11.75
C LEU A 95 18.59 15.58 11.58
N ALA A 96 19.37 15.44 10.50
CA ALA A 96 20.46 16.35 10.19
C ALA A 96 19.97 17.78 9.89
N GLY A 97 18.86 17.91 9.16
CA GLY A 97 18.22 19.20 8.87
C GLY A 97 17.70 19.88 10.13
N ILE A 98 16.99 19.14 11.00
CA ILE A 98 16.53 19.59 12.32
C ILE A 98 17.74 20.08 13.12
N ARG A 99 18.77 19.24 13.27
CA ARG A 99 19.98 19.59 14.02
C ARG A 99 20.67 20.85 13.47
N HIS A 100 20.79 20.97 12.15
CA HIS A 100 21.39 22.12 11.51
C HIS A 100 20.58 23.40 11.79
N HIS A 101 19.26 23.35 11.66
CA HIS A 101 18.38 24.48 11.97
C HIS A 101 18.59 24.99 13.41
N PHE A 102 18.60 24.09 14.40
CA PHE A 102 18.82 24.46 15.81
C PHE A 102 20.23 24.95 16.11
N SER A 103 21.24 24.37 15.45
CA SER A 103 22.63 24.84 15.56
C SER A 103 22.79 26.28 15.06
N VAL A 104 21.99 26.69 14.07
CA VAL A 104 22.01 28.04 13.50
C VAL A 104 21.11 29.02 14.28
N SER A 105 19.97 28.56 14.81
CA SER A 105 19.02 29.39 15.56
C SER A 105 19.36 29.57 17.04
N GLY A 106 20.41 28.91 17.55
CA GLY A 106 20.86 29.04 18.95
C GLY A 106 19.94 28.40 19.99
N ASN A 107 18.87 27.71 19.57
CA ASN A 107 17.94 27.02 20.45
C ASN A 107 18.44 25.60 20.74
N GLN A 108 18.56 25.24 22.02
CA GLN A 108 18.79 23.86 22.45
C GLN A 108 17.43 23.14 22.52
N CYS A 109 16.96 22.59 21.40
CA CYS A 109 15.84 21.65 21.39
C CYS A 109 16.37 20.22 21.25
N SER A 110 15.74 19.27 21.94
CA SER A 110 16.12 17.87 21.78
C SER A 110 15.54 17.31 20.48
N LEU A 111 16.24 16.35 19.87
CA LEU A 111 15.69 15.57 18.75
C LEU A 111 14.40 14.85 19.16
N GLU A 112 14.27 14.46 20.43
CA GLU A 112 13.09 13.77 20.94
C GLU A 112 11.82 14.63 20.85
N ASP A 113 11.94 15.95 20.88
CA ASP A 113 10.80 16.88 20.82
C ASP A 113 10.08 16.83 19.45
N TYR A 114 10.76 16.32 18.41
CA TYR A 114 10.23 16.21 17.04
C TYR A 114 9.63 14.84 16.74
N ILE A 115 9.76 13.90 17.67
CA ILE A 115 9.20 12.55 17.53
C ILE A 115 7.91 12.54 18.34
N ASP A 116 6.79 12.23 17.68
CA ASP A 116 5.50 12.15 18.34
C ASP A 116 5.57 11.17 19.54
N PRO A 117 5.05 11.54 20.73
CA PRO A 117 5.08 10.68 21.91
C PRO A 117 4.50 9.28 21.69
N LEU A 118 3.59 9.10 20.73
CA LEU A 118 3.03 7.80 20.33
C LEU A 118 4.07 6.85 19.72
N LEU A 119 5.18 7.37 19.19
CA LEU A 119 6.29 6.57 18.68
C LEU A 119 7.31 6.16 19.76
N SER A 120 7.15 6.65 21.00
CA SER A 120 8.04 6.34 22.10
C SER A 120 7.95 4.86 22.53
N LYS A 121 9.05 4.35 23.09
CA LYS A 121 9.07 3.00 23.70
C LYS A 121 8.01 2.87 24.80
N ALA A 122 7.80 3.92 25.58
CA ALA A 122 6.78 3.93 26.64
C ALA A 122 5.37 3.76 26.05
N ALA A 123 5.03 4.47 24.98
CA ALA A 123 3.75 4.31 24.30
C ALA A 123 3.57 2.90 23.70
N TYR A 124 4.63 2.34 23.09
CA TYR A 124 4.62 0.96 22.60
C TYR A 124 4.33 -0.03 23.73
N LEU A 125 5.07 0.05 24.84
CA LEU A 125 4.88 -0.84 25.98
C LEU A 125 3.46 -0.71 26.55
N ARG A 126 2.95 0.51 26.75
CA ARG A 126 1.56 0.73 27.22
C ARG A 126 0.52 0.10 26.30
N ASN A 127 0.71 0.19 24.98
CA ASN A 127 -0.25 -0.35 24.01
C ASN A 127 -0.27 -1.88 23.98
N TYR A 128 0.85 -2.52 24.30
CA TYR A 128 1.00 -3.98 24.33
C TYR A 128 1.14 -4.56 25.74
N ASP A 129 0.85 -3.76 26.77
CA ASP A 129 0.87 -4.17 28.18
C ASP A 129 -0.23 -5.19 28.47
N TYR A 130 -1.36 -5.04 27.77
CA TYR A 130 -2.49 -5.95 27.84
C TYR A 130 -2.24 -7.20 27.01
N MET A 131 -2.54 -8.36 27.61
CA MET A 131 -2.48 -9.66 26.94
C MET A 131 -3.45 -9.67 25.75
N ILE A 132 -2.92 -9.89 24.55
CA ILE A 132 -3.76 -10.24 23.39
C ILE A 132 -4.18 -11.68 23.58
N HIS A 133 -5.42 -11.92 24.00
CA HIS A 133 -5.93 -13.28 24.14
C HIS A 133 -5.84 -14.02 22.80
N PRO A 134 -5.32 -15.26 22.78
CA PRO A 134 -5.37 -16.07 21.58
C PRO A 134 -6.83 -16.23 21.19
N ILE A 135 -7.09 -16.12 19.89
CA ILE A 135 -8.40 -16.46 19.35
C ILE A 135 -8.63 -17.94 19.69
N PRO A 136 -9.73 -18.31 20.38
CA PRO A 136 -9.99 -19.70 20.73
C PRO A 136 -10.00 -20.58 19.50
N ASP A 137 -9.65 -21.85 19.65
CA ASP A 137 -9.78 -22.80 18.56
C ASP A 137 -11.23 -22.86 18.06
N LEU A 138 -11.39 -23.10 16.76
CA LEU A 138 -12.71 -23.13 16.11
C LEU A 138 -13.69 -24.10 16.81
N CYS A 139 -13.18 -25.15 17.45
CA CYS A 139 -13.98 -26.12 18.19
C CYS A 139 -14.67 -25.57 19.45
N VAL A 140 -14.20 -24.43 19.97
CA VAL A 140 -14.77 -23.76 21.17
C VAL A 140 -15.75 -22.65 20.78
N TRP A 141 -15.86 -22.35 19.48
CA TRP A 141 -16.76 -21.32 19.00
C TRP A 141 -18.19 -21.86 19.07
N GLY A 142 -19.10 -21.10 19.68
CA GLY A 142 -20.52 -21.45 19.66
C GLY A 142 -21.07 -21.47 18.24
N ASP A 143 -22.11 -22.28 18.03
CA ASP A 143 -22.83 -22.29 16.76
C ASP A 143 -23.33 -20.88 16.44
N HIS A 144 -23.16 -20.46 15.19
CA HIS A 144 -23.60 -19.15 14.72
C HIS A 144 -25.13 -19.05 14.81
N VAL A 145 -25.64 -18.29 15.78
CA VAL A 145 -27.06 -17.96 15.91
C VAL A 145 -27.39 -16.82 14.95
N GLY A 146 -27.65 -17.13 13.68
CA GLY A 146 -28.04 -16.15 12.67
C GLY A 146 -28.05 -16.70 11.25
N ALA A 147 -28.47 -15.87 10.29
CA ALA A 147 -28.45 -16.23 8.88
C ALA A 147 -27.04 -16.55 8.38
N PRO A 148 -26.84 -17.57 7.52
CA PRO A 148 -25.54 -17.92 6.99
C PRO A 148 -24.83 -16.70 6.38
N ILE A 149 -23.64 -16.38 6.87
CA ILE A 149 -22.83 -15.29 6.33
C ILE A 149 -22.44 -15.66 4.90
N GLN A 150 -23.03 -14.97 3.92
CA GLN A 150 -22.64 -15.18 2.53
C GLN A 150 -21.28 -14.54 2.26
N PRO A 151 -20.39 -15.21 1.51
CA PRO A 151 -19.13 -14.60 1.11
C PRO A 151 -19.41 -13.33 0.30
N PRO A 152 -18.60 -12.27 0.45
CA PRO A 152 -18.76 -11.06 -0.34
C PRO A 152 -18.75 -11.40 -1.83
N PRO A 153 -19.66 -10.82 -2.65
CA PRO A 153 -19.71 -11.09 -4.07
C PRO A 153 -18.37 -10.71 -4.71
N VAL A 154 -17.68 -11.70 -5.27
CA VAL A 154 -16.35 -11.53 -5.86
C VAL A 154 -16.46 -10.67 -7.12
N LYS A 155 -16.05 -9.40 -7.03
CA LYS A 155 -15.92 -8.53 -8.21
C LYS A 155 -14.58 -8.81 -8.88
N ARG A 156 -14.59 -9.05 -10.21
CA ARG A 156 -13.35 -9.08 -11.00
C ARG A 156 -12.66 -7.73 -10.86
N LYS A 157 -11.48 -7.70 -10.22
CA LYS A 157 -10.69 -6.48 -10.06
C LYS A 157 -10.36 -5.92 -11.45
N PRO A 158 -10.40 -4.58 -11.64
CA PRO A 158 -9.89 -3.97 -12.86
C PRO A 158 -8.48 -4.51 -13.13
N GLY A 159 -8.27 -5.08 -14.33
CA GLY A 159 -6.97 -5.61 -14.71
C GLY A 159 -5.88 -4.53 -14.66
N ARG A 160 -4.61 -4.96 -14.78
CA ARG A 160 -3.45 -4.06 -14.77
C ARG A 160 -3.73 -2.79 -15.58
N PRO A 161 -3.62 -1.59 -14.97
CA PRO A 161 -3.79 -0.34 -15.69
C PRO A 161 -2.91 -0.32 -16.93
N LYS A 162 -3.51 0.03 -18.08
CA LYS A 162 -2.75 0.15 -19.33
C LYS A 162 -1.69 1.24 -19.13
N LEU A 163 -0.42 0.93 -19.38
CA LEU A 163 0.67 1.91 -19.32
C LEU A 163 0.42 3.12 -20.24
N LEU A 164 -0.29 2.89 -21.35
CA LEU A 164 -0.67 3.94 -22.28
C LEU A 164 -2.06 4.48 -21.92
N ARG A 165 -2.12 5.79 -21.69
CA ARG A 165 -3.37 6.54 -21.56
C ARG A 165 -4.24 6.34 -22.80
N LYS A 166 -5.54 6.07 -22.61
CA LYS A 166 -6.54 6.13 -23.70
C LYS A 166 -6.72 7.59 -24.10
N ARG A 167 -6.52 7.91 -25.39
CA ARG A 167 -6.81 9.23 -25.96
C ARG A 167 -8.33 9.43 -26.07
N GLU A 168 -8.81 10.65 -25.87
CA GLU A 168 -10.22 11.02 -26.10
C GLU A 168 -10.49 11.08 -27.61
N SER A 169 -11.75 10.97 -28.04
CA SER A 169 -12.12 10.98 -29.47
C SER A 169 -11.69 12.24 -30.22
N THR A 170 -11.57 13.37 -29.52
CA THR A 170 -11.16 14.67 -30.08
C THR A 170 -9.63 14.86 -30.11
N GLU A 171 -8.85 13.93 -29.54
CA GLU A 171 -7.41 14.08 -29.42
C GLU A 171 -6.68 13.42 -30.61
N LYS A 172 -5.71 14.12 -31.22
CA LYS A 172 -4.96 13.61 -32.38
C LYS A 172 -4.32 12.24 -32.06
N PRO A 173 -4.42 11.25 -32.97
CA PRO A 173 -3.81 9.95 -32.76
C PRO A 173 -2.28 10.08 -32.62
N LYS A 174 -1.64 9.09 -31.99
CA LYS A 174 -0.17 9.04 -31.97
C LYS A 174 0.29 8.99 -33.42
N ALA A 175 1.20 9.88 -33.82
CA ALA A 175 1.88 9.77 -35.10
C ALA A 175 2.43 8.34 -35.22
N ALA A 176 2.01 7.63 -36.27
CA ALA A 176 2.63 6.36 -36.63
C ALA A 176 4.11 6.63 -36.87
N ARG A 177 5.00 5.71 -36.47
CA ARG A 177 6.41 5.80 -36.87
C ARG A 177 6.44 5.63 -38.38
N SER A 178 6.58 6.72 -39.12
CA SER A 178 6.82 6.74 -40.55
C SER A 178 8.28 6.36 -40.81
N GLY A 179 8.56 5.06 -40.68
CA GLY A 179 9.87 4.50 -41.00
C GLY A 179 9.68 3.24 -41.82
N SER A 180 10.18 3.24 -43.05
CA SER A 180 10.30 2.00 -43.82
C SER A 180 11.26 1.07 -43.08
N VAL A 181 10.92 -0.21 -42.98
CA VAL A 181 11.77 -1.21 -42.33
C VAL A 181 13.04 -1.35 -43.16
N VAL A 182 14.18 -0.93 -42.61
CA VAL A 182 15.49 -1.07 -43.26
C VAL A 182 16.16 -2.36 -42.80
N CYS A 183 16.59 -3.18 -43.75
CA CYS A 183 17.21 -4.45 -43.47
C CYS A 183 18.56 -4.27 -42.77
N GLY A 184 18.76 -4.91 -41.62
CA GLY A 184 20.05 -4.85 -40.91
C GLY A 184 21.24 -5.42 -41.70
N LYS A 185 20.99 -6.37 -42.61
CA LYS A 185 21.99 -7.08 -43.42
C LYS A 185 22.39 -6.31 -44.68
N CYS A 186 21.43 -5.98 -45.55
CA CYS A 186 21.71 -5.31 -46.84
C CYS A 186 21.43 -3.80 -46.84
N LYS A 187 20.95 -3.23 -45.72
CA LYS A 187 20.63 -1.79 -45.55
C LYS A 187 19.60 -1.22 -46.53
N LEU A 188 18.90 -2.07 -47.27
CA LEU A 188 17.81 -1.65 -48.15
C LEU A 188 16.47 -1.53 -47.39
N PRO A 189 15.64 -0.52 -47.69
CA PRO A 189 14.30 -0.38 -47.14
C PRO A 189 13.34 -1.46 -47.69
N GLY A 190 12.22 -1.70 -47.00
CA GLY A 190 11.12 -2.57 -47.43
C GLY A 190 11.14 -4.00 -46.90
N HIS A 191 12.18 -4.43 -46.17
CA HIS A 191 12.23 -5.76 -45.56
C HIS A 191 13.15 -5.82 -44.33
N ASN A 192 12.99 -6.85 -43.49
CA ASN A 192 13.83 -7.07 -42.31
C ASN A 192 14.96 -8.08 -42.62
N SER A 193 16.03 -8.11 -41.81
CA SER A 193 17.13 -9.07 -41.89
C SER A 193 16.70 -10.54 -41.86
N ARG A 194 15.54 -10.83 -41.26
CA ARG A 194 14.92 -12.17 -41.23
C ARG A 194 14.37 -12.63 -42.57
N THR A 195 13.91 -11.70 -43.40
CA THR A 195 13.30 -11.99 -44.72
C THR A 195 14.21 -11.54 -45.86
N CYS A 196 15.46 -11.23 -45.55
CA CYS A 196 16.46 -10.79 -46.52
C CYS A 196 16.95 -11.99 -47.32
N LYS A 197 16.87 -11.89 -48.65
CA LYS A 197 17.33 -12.91 -49.60
C LYS A 197 18.79 -12.74 -50.03
N ALA A 198 19.52 -11.77 -49.46
CA ALA A 198 20.94 -11.61 -49.75
C ALA A 198 21.74 -12.72 -49.07
N GLU A 199 22.43 -13.53 -49.87
CA GLU A 199 23.36 -14.55 -49.40
C GLU A 199 24.64 -13.90 -48.89
N ASN A 200 25.18 -14.49 -47.83
CA ASN A 200 26.09 -13.88 -46.88
C ASN A 200 27.53 -13.82 -47.41
N SER A 201 27.98 -12.70 -47.99
CA SER A 201 29.42 -12.44 -48.20
C SER A 201 30.06 -11.92 -46.90
N HIS A 202 31.16 -12.53 -46.50
CA HIS A 202 31.66 -12.59 -45.13
C HIS A 202 32.51 -11.38 -44.70
N VAL A 203 32.40 -11.03 -43.40
CA VAL A 203 33.34 -10.32 -42.49
C VAL A 203 33.54 -8.80 -42.58
N ALA A 204 33.08 -8.09 -41.53
CA ALA A 204 33.84 -7.02 -40.87
C ALA A 204 33.48 -6.91 -39.37
N THR A 205 34.43 -7.36 -38.53
CA THR A 205 34.75 -6.94 -37.15
C THR A 205 33.62 -6.50 -36.19
N LYS A 206 33.23 -7.40 -35.28
CA LYS A 206 32.61 -7.01 -34.00
C LYS A 206 33.69 -6.48 -33.06
N LYS A 207 33.78 -5.16 -32.86
CA LYS A 207 34.38 -4.60 -31.65
C LYS A 207 33.52 -5.01 -30.46
N ALA A 208 34.07 -5.87 -29.60
CA ALA A 208 33.52 -6.16 -28.29
C ALA A 208 33.58 -4.89 -27.43
N SER A 209 32.43 -4.22 -27.25
CA SER A 209 32.26 -3.26 -26.16
C SER A 209 31.93 -4.07 -24.90
N LYS A 210 32.87 -4.05 -23.96
CA LYS A 210 32.78 -4.64 -22.63
C LYS A 210 31.65 -3.94 -21.86
N ARG A 211 30.52 -4.62 -21.68
CA ARG A 211 29.59 -4.34 -20.56
C ARG A 211 29.75 -5.46 -19.56
N GLN A 212 30.15 -5.08 -18.35
CA GLN A 212 30.27 -5.97 -17.20
C GLN A 212 28.89 -6.61 -16.90
N PRO A 213 28.82 -7.94 -16.68
CA PRO A 213 27.70 -8.55 -15.99
C PRO A 213 27.87 -8.34 -14.48
N THR A 214 26.87 -7.73 -13.85
CA THR A 214 26.67 -7.85 -12.40
C THR A 214 26.32 -9.30 -12.08
N VAL A 215 27.13 -9.90 -11.22
CA VAL A 215 26.98 -11.23 -10.65
C VAL A 215 25.71 -11.27 -9.79
N CYS A 216 24.80 -12.20 -10.10
CA CYS A 216 23.90 -12.80 -9.12
C CYS A 216 24.55 -14.13 -8.72
N GLU A 217 24.98 -14.25 -7.47
CA GLU A 217 25.39 -15.54 -6.93
C GLU A 217 24.14 -16.37 -6.59
N SER A 218 24.01 -17.48 -7.29
CA SER A 218 23.29 -18.66 -6.83
C SER A 218 24.05 -19.88 -7.35
N GLU A 219 24.90 -20.45 -6.51
CA GLU A 219 25.37 -21.83 -6.62
C GLU A 219 24.61 -22.64 -5.55
N GLY A 220 24.17 -23.87 -5.75
CA GLY A 220 24.51 -24.85 -6.75
C GLY A 220 24.39 -26.21 -6.07
N ALA A 221 23.45 -27.04 -6.51
CA ALA A 221 23.19 -28.36 -5.96
C ALA A 221 24.20 -29.41 -6.48
N ALA A 222 24.46 -30.45 -5.69
CA ALA A 222 24.91 -31.75 -6.22
C ALA A 222 24.19 -32.92 -5.51
N SER A 223 23.74 -33.85 -6.35
CA SER A 223 22.98 -35.10 -6.14
C SER A 223 23.72 -36.10 -5.21
N SER A 224 23.12 -37.11 -4.56
CA SER A 224 22.28 -38.17 -5.13
C SER A 224 21.69 -39.13 -4.07
N SER A 225 20.66 -39.87 -4.49
CA SER A 225 20.15 -41.17 -4.02
C SER A 225 19.26 -41.28 -2.76
N LYS A 226 17.99 -41.66 -3.00
CA LYS A 226 17.00 -42.20 -2.04
C LYS A 226 17.35 -43.67 -1.68
N PRO A 227 16.97 -44.21 -0.51
CA PRO A 227 15.62 -44.79 -0.37
C PRO A 227 14.94 -44.67 1.02
N SER A 228 13.63 -44.85 0.99
CA SER A 228 12.67 -45.01 2.09
C SER A 228 13.13 -45.89 3.26
N LYS A 229 12.72 -45.54 4.50
CA LYS A 229 11.96 -46.42 5.41
C LYS A 229 11.58 -45.74 6.74
N LYS A 230 10.33 -45.97 7.13
CA LYS A 230 9.79 -46.23 8.48
C LYS A 230 10.37 -45.44 9.68
N ARG A 231 9.53 -44.55 10.18
CA ARG A 231 9.07 -44.41 11.58
C ARG A 231 9.58 -45.53 12.52
N GLN A 232 10.38 -45.16 13.51
CA GLN A 232 10.61 -45.92 14.73
C GLN A 232 10.56 -44.99 15.95
N ARG A 233 9.91 -45.51 16.99
CA ARG A 233 9.62 -44.95 18.31
C ARG A 233 10.59 -45.61 19.28
N VAL A 234 11.35 -44.83 20.05
CA VAL A 234 12.13 -45.25 21.25
C VAL A 234 12.24 -43.96 22.10
N ALA A 235 11.59 -43.75 23.24
CA ALA A 235 11.56 -44.43 24.54
C ALA A 235 12.86 -44.32 25.36
N THR A 236 12.68 -43.96 26.65
CA THR A 236 13.64 -43.86 27.78
C THR A 236 14.39 -42.52 27.91
N LYS A 237 14.54 -41.91 29.10
CA LYS A 237 14.19 -42.30 30.48
C LYS A 237 14.12 -41.03 31.35
N GLU A 238 13.35 -41.15 32.42
CA GLU A 238 13.13 -40.20 33.52
C GLU A 238 14.44 -39.93 34.29
N GLU A 239 14.64 -38.69 34.74
CA GLU A 239 15.20 -38.40 36.06
C GLU A 239 14.42 -37.26 36.71
N ASP A 240 14.10 -37.52 37.97
CA ASP A 240 13.24 -36.82 38.91
C ASP A 240 14.05 -35.77 39.69
N VAL A 241 13.55 -34.53 39.74
CA VAL A 241 13.79 -33.59 40.85
C VAL A 241 12.54 -32.73 41.02
N GLY A 242 11.73 -33.06 42.04
CA GLY A 242 10.68 -32.19 42.55
C GLY A 242 11.25 -31.01 43.34
N GLU A 243 10.57 -29.85 43.29
CA GLU A 243 9.70 -29.40 44.38
C GLU A 243 9.16 -27.97 44.13
N ASN A 244 7.84 -27.87 44.35
CA ASN A 244 7.10 -26.77 44.97
C ASN A 244 7.29 -25.32 44.49
N SER A 245 6.28 -24.82 43.77
CA SER A 245 5.67 -23.53 44.15
C SER A 245 4.22 -23.44 43.68
N SER A 246 3.35 -23.21 44.66
CA SER A 246 1.91 -23.08 44.63
C SER A 246 1.42 -21.87 43.83
N HIS A 247 0.61 -22.12 42.80
CA HIS A 247 -0.26 -21.12 42.19
C HIS A 247 -1.53 -20.90 43.04
N PRO A 248 -1.92 -19.65 43.35
CA PRO A 248 -3.27 -19.38 43.82
C PRO A 248 -4.25 -19.32 42.63
N THR A 249 -5.19 -20.25 42.62
CA THR A 249 -6.39 -20.22 41.78
C THR A 249 -7.33 -19.13 42.27
N THR A 250 -7.36 -17.99 41.59
CA THR A 250 -8.41 -16.98 41.79
C THR A 250 -9.53 -17.24 40.79
N GLN A 251 -10.67 -17.73 41.28
CA GLN A 251 -11.90 -17.84 40.51
C GLN A 251 -12.42 -16.43 40.17
N VAL A 252 -12.51 -16.10 38.89
CA VAL A 252 -13.21 -14.89 38.43
C VAL A 252 -14.66 -15.26 38.17
N GLN A 253 -15.56 -14.79 39.05
CA GLN A 253 -17.01 -14.83 38.82
C GLN A 253 -17.36 -13.80 37.74
N THR A 254 -17.91 -14.27 36.62
CA THR A 254 -18.49 -13.42 35.59
C THR A 254 -19.95 -13.12 35.95
N GLN A 255 -20.23 -11.84 36.24
CA GLN A 255 -21.60 -11.33 36.35
C GLN A 255 -22.10 -10.89 34.96
N PRO A 256 -23.36 -11.15 34.60
CA PRO A 256 -23.91 -10.79 33.29
C PRO A 256 -24.10 -9.28 33.13
N ILE A 257 -23.79 -8.81 31.91
CA ILE A 257 -23.90 -7.42 31.45
C ILE A 257 -25.39 -7.10 31.25
N SER A 258 -26.07 -6.64 32.31
CA SER A 258 -27.40 -6.05 32.18
C SER A 258 -27.70 -4.89 33.15
N GLN A 259 -26.69 -4.33 33.83
CA GLN A 259 -26.88 -3.19 34.74
C GLN A 259 -25.81 -2.10 34.63
N LEU A 260 -25.44 -1.70 33.41
CA LEU A 260 -24.64 -0.49 33.15
C LEU A 260 -25.48 0.58 32.45
N THR A 261 -26.55 0.99 33.12
CA THR A 261 -27.27 2.24 32.86
C THR A 261 -27.76 2.81 34.18
N GLN A 262 -26.86 3.47 34.93
CA GLN A 262 -27.16 4.61 35.79
C GLN A 262 -25.89 5.13 36.49
N LEU A 263 -25.67 6.45 36.31
CA LEU A 263 -24.89 7.41 37.10
C LEU A 263 -23.58 7.97 36.50
N ASN A 264 -23.65 9.29 36.31
CA ASN A 264 -22.70 10.35 35.98
C ASN A 264 -22.20 10.49 34.54
#